data_AF-A0AA38N3D4-F1
#
_entry.id   AF-A0AA38N3D4-F1
#
_cell.length_a   1.000
_cell.length_b   1.000
_cell.length_c   1.000
_cell.angle_alpha   90.00
_cell.angle_beta   90.00
_cell.angle_gamma   90.00
#
_symmetry.space_group_name_H-M   'P 1'
#
loop_
_entity.id
_entity.type
_entity.pdbx_description
1 polymer ?
#
loop_
_entity_poly.entity_id
_entity_poly.type
_entity_poly.pdbx_seq_one_letter_code
_entity_poly.pdbx_strand_id
1 'polypeptide(L)'
;DNGFAGVANAKELRKTIATLRRRNTPTTFKWVKGHSGLEGNDKADTLAKMGSEKTEQDEVDLLIPPSLCVTGAKLNSMTQTRAYKTIRQIKMSKNHYQKAMDRRNTRINMGRAKSVVKEIMGAEPSSKMLWRSLRHKDFSRKFRYFIWMVAHEGYKIGNYWQNITNFEHRTNCHPCGVPESMDHILTECQCPGQQQIWELTKELCIKKGIEWNEPSLGMILGAGMIKPTKQEGQPSDGDARFLRVMASESTHLIWKLRCERVIKGRNSPSPEEITRRWKKSVEARIELDRLMITTQFRKRSLSKGLVERTWRRVISDEDNLPEDWTGEAGVLVGRRSGQG
;
A
#
# COMPACT_ATOMS: atom_id res chain seq x y z
N ASP A 1 3.53 18.27 27.87
CA ASP A 1 3.45 19.09 26.63
C ASP A 1 2.54 18.52 25.56
N ASN A 2 2.69 17.27 25.08
CA ASN A 2 1.87 16.75 23.98
C ASN A 2 0.44 16.31 24.35
N GLY A 3 -0.01 16.54 25.59
CA GLY A 3 -1.34 16.13 26.06
C GLY A 3 -1.62 14.63 25.97
N PHE A 4 -0.57 13.80 26.00
CA PHE A 4 -0.62 12.33 25.84
C PHE A 4 -1.18 11.83 24.50
N ALA A 5 -1.35 12.70 23.50
CA ALA A 5 -1.82 12.30 22.19
C ALA A 5 -0.81 11.37 21.49
N GLY A 6 -1.28 10.20 21.05
CA GLY A 6 -0.45 9.17 20.41
C GLY A 6 0.64 8.56 21.29
N VAL A 7 0.58 8.73 22.61
CA VAL A 7 1.51 8.12 23.57
C VAL A 7 0.98 6.73 23.96
N ALA A 8 1.84 5.71 23.88
CA ALA A 8 1.49 4.37 24.38
C ALA A 8 1.31 4.41 25.91
N ASN A 9 0.36 3.62 26.43
CA ASN A 9 0.06 3.55 27.87
C ASN A 9 -0.29 4.92 28.48
N ALA A 10 -0.99 5.76 27.71
CA ALA A 10 -1.32 7.12 28.11
C ALA A 10 -2.20 7.19 29.37
N LYS A 11 -3.04 6.20 29.63
CA LYS A 11 -3.93 6.19 30.81
C LYS A 11 -3.11 5.96 32.08
N GLU A 12 -2.25 4.96 32.04
CA GLU A 12 -1.34 4.53 33.10
C GLU A 12 -0.37 5.67 33.43
N LEU A 13 0.29 6.25 32.41
CA LEU A 13 1.20 7.38 32.59
C LEU A 13 0.52 8.60 33.21
N ARG A 14 -0.73 8.89 32.83
CA ARG A 14 -1.50 10.00 33.43
C ARG A 14 -1.76 9.74 34.91
N LYS A 15 -2.16 8.52 35.29
CA LYS A 15 -2.36 8.14 36.69
C LYS A 15 -1.05 8.22 37.47
N THR A 16 0.04 7.66 36.95
CA THR A 16 1.36 7.75 37.59
C THR A 16 1.78 9.19 37.84
N ILE A 17 1.65 10.07 36.84
CA ILE A 17 2.00 11.49 36.99
C ILE A 17 1.10 12.18 38.03
N ALA A 18 -0.20 11.89 38.04
CA ALA A 18 -1.10 12.42 39.05
C ALA A 18 -0.73 11.95 40.46
N THR A 19 -0.41 10.66 40.63
CA THR A 19 0.04 10.09 41.92
C THR A 19 1.32 10.75 42.40
N LEU A 20 2.30 10.98 41.51
CA LEU A 20 3.53 11.68 41.85
C LEU A 20 3.29 13.13 42.29
N ARG A 21 2.40 13.85 41.60
CA ARG A 21 2.03 15.24 41.95
C ARG A 21 1.25 15.36 43.24
N ARG A 22 0.55 14.31 43.66
CA ARG A 22 -0.18 14.28 44.95
C ARG A 22 0.78 14.26 46.14
N ARG A 23 2.02 13.80 45.96
CA ARG A 23 2.98 13.67 47.05
C ARG A 23 3.41 15.05 47.54
N ASN A 24 3.40 15.25 48.85
CA ASN A 24 3.85 16.49 49.49
C ASN A 24 5.38 16.56 49.65
N THR A 25 6.09 15.49 49.29
CA THR A 25 7.56 15.39 49.41
C THR A 25 8.22 15.25 48.04
N PRO A 26 9.43 15.82 47.85
CA PRO A 26 10.20 15.60 46.64
C PRO A 26 10.38 14.12 46.34
N THR A 27 10.14 13.73 45.08
CA THR A 27 10.36 12.36 44.61
C THR A 27 11.54 12.36 43.65
N THR A 28 12.58 11.61 43.97
CA THR A 28 13.75 11.43 43.12
C THR A 28 13.72 10.05 42.47
N PHE A 29 14.14 9.97 41.21
CA PHE A 29 14.23 8.70 40.49
C PHE A 29 15.70 8.27 40.41
N LYS A 30 15.98 7.04 40.85
CA LYS A 30 17.28 6.40 40.67
C LYS A 30 17.09 5.20 39.75
N TRP A 31 17.73 5.23 38.59
CA TRP A 31 17.82 4.04 37.75
C TRP A 31 18.84 3.08 38.35
N VAL A 32 18.47 1.81 38.46
CA VAL A 32 19.35 0.73 38.92
C VAL A 32 19.32 -0.40 37.90
N LYS A 33 20.45 -1.08 37.72
CA LYS A 33 20.54 -2.23 36.80
C LYS A 33 19.83 -3.43 37.45
N GLY A 34 19.03 -4.16 36.68
CA GLY A 34 18.41 -5.41 37.14
C GLY A 34 19.45 -6.44 37.56
N HIS A 35 19.13 -7.24 38.58
CA HIS A 35 19.98 -8.28 39.16
C HIS A 35 21.37 -7.78 39.62
N SER A 36 21.43 -6.53 40.10
CA SER A 36 22.66 -5.93 40.63
C SER A 36 22.94 -6.28 42.09
N GLY A 37 22.16 -7.19 42.70
CA GLY A 37 22.27 -7.57 44.11
C GLY A 37 21.65 -6.55 45.07
N LEU A 38 20.85 -5.60 44.56
CA LEU A 38 20.10 -4.67 45.40
C LEU A 38 18.83 -5.35 45.90
N GLU A 39 18.82 -5.73 47.16
CA GLU A 39 17.76 -6.52 47.80
C GLU A 39 16.34 -6.00 47.50
N GLY A 40 16.11 -4.69 47.60
CA GLY A 40 14.80 -4.10 47.32
C GLY A 40 14.36 -4.22 45.84
N ASN A 41 15.29 -4.14 44.90
CA ASN A 41 15.01 -4.33 43.47
C ASN A 41 14.70 -5.81 43.20
N ASP A 42 15.48 -6.73 43.76
CA ASP A 42 15.36 -8.16 43.48
C ASP A 42 14.07 -8.74 44.10
N LYS A 43 13.66 -8.24 45.27
CA LYS A 43 12.33 -8.53 45.85
C LYS A 43 11.19 -7.98 44.99
N ALA A 44 11.33 -6.77 44.45
CA ALA A 44 10.31 -6.19 43.58
C ALA A 44 10.17 -6.97 42.25
N ASP A 45 11.27 -7.45 41.68
CA ASP A 45 11.27 -8.30 40.48
C ASP A 45 10.60 -9.65 40.75
N THR A 46 10.88 -10.27 41.91
CA THR A 46 10.22 -11.50 42.35
C THR A 46 8.70 -11.30 42.47
N LEU A 47 8.25 -10.20 43.09
CA LEU A 47 6.84 -9.85 43.20
C LEU A 47 6.19 -9.58 41.83
N ALA A 48 6.90 -8.92 40.91
CA ALA A 48 6.42 -8.69 39.55
C ALA A 48 6.23 -10.00 38.79
N LYS A 49 7.16 -10.96 38.94
CA LYS A 49 7.06 -12.30 38.36
C LYS A 49 5.85 -13.05 38.91
N MET A 50 5.69 -13.09 40.24
CA MET A 50 4.52 -13.71 40.87
C MET A 50 3.21 -13.08 40.37
N GLY A 51 3.18 -11.75 40.21
CA GLY A 51 2.04 -11.04 39.63
C GLY A 51 1.75 -11.45 38.18
N SER A 52 2.79 -11.66 37.36
CA SER A 52 2.64 -12.11 35.96
C SER A 52 2.14 -13.55 35.82
N GLU A 53 2.33 -14.37 36.84
CA GLU A 53 1.93 -15.78 36.88
C GLU A 53 0.52 -15.98 37.48
N LYS A 54 -0.13 -14.92 37.95
CA LYS A 54 -1.52 -14.99 38.45
C LYS A 54 -2.49 -15.36 37.32
N THR A 55 -3.40 -16.28 37.62
CA THR A 55 -4.50 -16.65 36.73
C THR A 55 -5.52 -15.51 36.56
N GLU A 56 -5.73 -14.74 37.63
CA GLU A 56 -6.63 -13.58 37.66
C GLU A 56 -5.84 -12.28 37.76
N GLN A 57 -6.27 -11.27 37.00
CA GLN A 57 -5.61 -9.97 36.95
C GLN A 57 -6.02 -9.10 38.14
N ASP A 58 -5.06 -8.40 38.73
CA ASP A 58 -5.33 -7.41 39.77
C ASP A 58 -6.06 -6.20 39.17
N GLU A 59 -7.09 -5.70 39.86
CA GLU A 59 -7.79 -4.48 39.46
C GLU A 59 -6.95 -3.25 39.86
N VAL A 60 -6.52 -2.47 38.87
CA VAL A 60 -5.73 -1.25 39.08
C VAL A 60 -6.62 -0.02 38.89
N ASP A 61 -6.83 0.75 39.97
CA ASP A 61 -7.57 2.02 39.90
C ASP A 61 -6.79 3.07 39.09
N LEU A 62 -7.33 3.40 37.91
CA LEU A 62 -6.80 4.44 37.03
C LEU A 62 -7.56 5.77 37.12
N LEU A 63 -8.46 5.96 38.10
CA LEU A 63 -9.18 7.22 38.30
C LEU A 63 -8.22 8.31 38.77
N ILE A 64 -8.31 9.49 38.17
CA ILE A 64 -7.44 10.63 38.48
C ILE A 64 -8.31 11.74 39.07
N PRO A 65 -8.01 12.25 40.28
CA PRO A 65 -8.70 13.40 40.83
C PRO A 65 -8.66 14.59 39.86
N PRO A 66 -9.78 15.31 39.64
CA PRO A 66 -9.84 16.41 38.67
C PRO A 66 -8.76 17.47 38.89
N SER A 67 -8.42 17.79 40.15
CA SER A 67 -7.38 18.75 40.53
C SER A 67 -5.97 18.36 40.07
N LEU A 68 -5.71 17.07 39.86
CA LEU A 68 -4.42 16.54 39.42
C LEU A 68 -4.41 16.20 37.92
N CYS A 69 -5.56 16.33 37.27
CA CYS A 69 -5.74 16.02 35.86
C CYS A 69 -5.21 17.16 34.99
N VAL A 70 -4.00 17.02 34.44
CA VAL A 70 -3.57 17.91 33.35
C VAL A 70 -4.24 17.47 32.06
N THR A 71 -5.07 18.36 31.53
CA THR A 71 -5.81 18.18 30.29
C THR A 71 -5.14 18.95 29.15
N GLY A 72 -5.30 18.43 27.93
CA GLY A 72 -4.85 19.11 26.72
C GLY A 72 -3.35 19.09 26.47
N ALA A 73 -2.97 19.57 25.28
CA ALA A 73 -1.59 19.77 24.89
C ALA A 73 -1.22 21.25 25.04
N LYS A 74 0.01 21.51 25.48
CA LYS A 74 0.51 22.85 25.80
C LYS A 74 0.63 23.68 24.51
N LEU A 75 -0.19 24.73 24.38
CA LEU A 75 -0.33 25.51 23.15
C LEU A 75 0.98 26.14 22.67
N ASN A 76 1.80 26.66 23.57
CA ASN A 76 3.08 27.29 23.21
C ASN A 76 4.12 26.31 22.60
N SER A 77 3.91 25.00 22.72
CA SER A 77 4.76 23.94 22.15
C SER A 77 4.05 23.14 21.05
N MET A 78 2.87 23.61 20.64
CA MET A 78 2.02 22.94 19.66
C MET A 78 2.60 23.13 18.26
N THR A 79 2.65 22.05 17.50
CA THR A 79 2.91 22.10 16.05
C THR A 79 1.65 21.69 15.31
N GLN A 80 1.50 22.12 14.05
CA GLN A 80 0.37 21.71 13.21
C GLN A 80 0.23 20.19 13.13
N THR A 81 1.34 19.45 13.01
CA THR A 81 1.34 17.98 13.01
C THR A 81 0.81 17.40 14.32
N ARG A 82 1.18 17.98 15.47
CA ARG A 82 0.66 17.56 16.78
C ARG A 82 -0.82 17.87 16.91
N ALA A 83 -1.24 19.10 16.60
CA ALA A 83 -2.64 19.51 16.62
C ALA A 83 -3.50 18.59 15.75
N TYR A 84 -3.07 18.31 14.52
CA TYR A 84 -3.76 17.39 13.61
C TYR A 84 -3.90 15.99 14.21
N LYS A 85 -2.83 15.40 14.76
CA LYS A 85 -2.87 14.07 15.37
C LYS A 85 -3.83 14.02 16.56
N THR A 86 -3.79 15.04 17.43
CA THR A 86 -4.67 15.14 18.60
C THR A 86 -6.14 15.28 18.18
N ILE A 87 -6.45 16.22 17.28
CA ILE A 87 -7.81 16.44 16.77
C ILE A 87 -8.31 15.17 16.10
N ARG A 88 -7.47 14.51 15.29
CA ARG A 88 -7.82 13.24 14.65
C ARG A 88 -8.15 12.20 15.72
N GLN A 89 -7.29 11.98 16.72
CA GLN A 89 -7.55 11.00 17.79
C GLN A 89 -8.89 11.28 18.51
N ILE A 90 -9.17 12.53 18.85
CA ILE A 90 -10.44 12.96 19.48
C ILE A 90 -11.62 12.70 18.55
N LYS A 91 -11.51 13.00 17.26
CA LYS A 91 -12.57 12.73 16.29
C LYS A 91 -12.83 11.23 16.17
N MET A 92 -11.78 10.42 16.05
CA MET A 92 -11.88 8.95 15.89
C MET A 92 -12.43 8.23 17.12
N SER A 93 -12.41 8.85 18.31
CA SER A 93 -13.07 8.29 19.49
C SER A 93 -14.57 8.52 19.54
N LYS A 94 -15.13 9.41 18.69
CA LYS A 94 -16.57 9.67 18.65
C LYS A 94 -17.28 8.63 17.79
N ASN A 95 -18.40 8.10 18.29
CA ASN A 95 -19.19 7.04 17.63
C ASN A 95 -19.54 7.34 16.17
N HIS A 96 -19.94 8.59 15.84
CA HIS A 96 -20.30 8.92 14.46
C HIS A 96 -19.11 8.83 13.49
N TYR A 97 -17.88 9.16 13.91
CA TYR A 97 -16.69 8.96 13.08
C TYR A 97 -16.35 7.47 12.96
N GLN A 98 -16.50 6.69 14.03
CA GLN A 98 -16.30 5.24 13.97
C GLN A 98 -17.29 4.59 12.98
N LYS A 99 -18.57 4.97 13.05
CA LYS A 99 -19.60 4.53 12.10
C LYS A 99 -19.29 4.98 10.65
N ALA A 100 -18.86 6.22 10.45
CA ALA A 100 -18.47 6.71 9.12
C ALA A 100 -17.20 6.06 8.55
N MET A 101 -16.36 5.49 9.42
CA MET A 101 -15.17 4.73 9.04
C MET A 101 -15.46 3.25 8.77
N ASP A 102 -16.54 2.70 9.30
CA ASP A 102 -16.98 1.33 9.00
C ASP A 102 -17.57 1.27 7.59
N ARG A 103 -16.65 1.25 6.62
CA ARG A 103 -16.96 1.17 5.21
C ARG A 103 -16.92 -0.29 4.81
N ARG A 104 -18.10 -0.92 4.77
CA ARG A 104 -18.29 -2.32 4.35
C ARG A 104 -17.46 -2.67 3.12
N ASN A 105 -17.52 -1.85 2.07
CA ASN A 105 -16.86 -2.18 0.81
C ASN A 105 -15.34 -2.04 0.89
N THR A 106 -14.82 -1.07 1.64
CA THR A 106 -13.38 -1.01 1.96
C THR A 106 -12.93 -2.26 2.70
N ARG A 107 -13.71 -2.72 3.68
CA ARG A 107 -13.40 -3.94 4.43
C ARG A 107 -13.43 -5.17 3.52
N ILE A 108 -14.40 -5.28 2.61
CA ILE A 108 -14.47 -6.36 1.61
C ILE A 108 -13.22 -6.33 0.71
N ASN A 109 -12.90 -5.20 0.10
CA ASN A 109 -11.75 -5.07 -0.80
C ASN A 109 -10.42 -5.39 -0.09
N MET A 110 -10.25 -4.90 1.14
CA MET A 110 -9.08 -5.23 1.96
C MET A 110 -9.05 -6.71 2.37
N GLY A 111 -10.21 -7.32 2.64
CA GLY A 111 -10.32 -8.76 2.93
C GLY A 111 -9.94 -9.62 1.74
N ARG A 112 -10.41 -9.27 0.53
CA ARG A 112 -10.04 -9.94 -0.72
C ARG A 112 -8.54 -9.90 -0.96
N ALA A 113 -7.93 -8.72 -0.81
CA ALA A 113 -6.49 -8.56 -0.95
C ALA A 113 -5.70 -9.35 0.10
N LYS A 114 -6.15 -9.39 1.36
CA LYS A 114 -5.54 -10.24 2.40
C LYS A 114 -5.62 -11.71 2.07
N SER A 115 -6.78 -12.19 1.60
CA SER A 115 -7.00 -13.59 1.24
C SER A 115 -6.04 -14.02 0.15
N VAL A 116 -5.97 -13.25 -0.95
CA VAL A 116 -5.05 -13.51 -2.05
C VAL A 116 -3.58 -13.45 -1.61
N VAL A 117 -3.22 -12.47 -0.79
CA VAL A 117 -1.83 -12.39 -0.28
C VAL A 117 -1.52 -13.58 0.63
N LYS A 118 -2.47 -14.05 1.45
CA LYS A 118 -2.30 -15.26 2.28
C LYS A 118 -2.11 -16.50 1.41
N GLU A 119 -2.91 -16.64 0.37
CA GLU A 119 -2.86 -17.76 -0.58
C GLU A 119 -1.49 -17.83 -1.28
N ILE A 120 -0.99 -16.70 -1.78
CA ILE A 120 0.28 -16.65 -2.51
C ILE A 120 1.50 -16.67 -1.58
N MET A 121 1.44 -15.96 -0.45
CA MET A 121 2.60 -15.75 0.43
C MET A 121 2.64 -16.68 1.66
N GLY A 122 1.61 -17.50 1.87
CA GLY A 122 1.47 -18.42 3.00
C GLY A 122 1.11 -17.79 4.35
N ALA A 123 1.13 -16.45 4.45
CA ALA A 123 0.85 -15.74 5.70
C ALA A 123 -0.11 -14.56 5.47
N GLU A 124 -1.13 -14.44 6.33
CA GLU A 124 -2.09 -13.36 6.23
C GLU A 124 -1.49 -12.03 6.71
N PRO A 125 -1.50 -10.97 5.89
CA PRO A 125 -0.96 -9.69 6.32
C PRO A 125 -1.90 -8.94 7.25
N SER A 126 -1.33 -8.22 8.21
CA SER A 126 -2.10 -7.26 9.01
C SER A 126 -2.68 -6.15 8.10
N SER A 127 -3.82 -5.58 8.48
CA SER A 127 -4.43 -4.47 7.72
C SER A 127 -3.46 -3.29 7.58
N LYS A 128 -2.61 -3.06 8.58
CA LYS A 128 -1.59 -2.00 8.57
C LYS A 128 -0.51 -2.25 7.52
N MET A 129 -0.09 -3.51 7.33
CA MET A 129 0.89 -3.88 6.30
C MET A 129 0.31 -3.67 4.90
N LEU A 130 -0.92 -4.14 4.67
CA LEU A 130 -1.59 -3.98 3.38
C LEU A 130 -1.85 -2.49 3.04
N TRP A 131 -2.33 -1.68 3.99
CA TRP A 131 -2.45 -0.22 3.75
C TRP A 131 -1.12 0.47 3.47
N ARG A 132 -0.02 -0.02 4.06
CA ARG A 132 1.32 0.49 3.75
C ARG A 132 1.77 0.08 2.36
N SER A 133 1.45 -1.14 1.91
CA SER A 133 1.86 -1.65 0.61
C SER A 133 1.17 -0.93 -0.56
N LEU A 134 -0.05 -0.41 -0.40
CA LEU A 134 -0.68 0.46 -1.41
C LEU A 134 0.16 1.71 -1.75
N ARG A 135 1.08 2.10 -0.86
CA ARG A 135 2.00 3.22 -1.04
C ARG A 135 3.43 2.77 -1.36
N HIS A 136 3.61 1.55 -1.85
CA HIS A 136 4.92 0.97 -2.16
C HIS A 136 5.76 1.94 -3.01
N LYS A 137 7.07 1.99 -2.73
CA LYS A 137 7.97 2.96 -3.36
C LYS A 137 8.05 2.80 -4.89
N ASP A 138 7.86 1.57 -5.38
CA ASP A 138 7.92 1.26 -6.81
C ASP A 138 6.72 1.83 -7.59
N PHE A 139 5.56 2.03 -6.94
CA PHE A 139 4.39 2.60 -7.56
C PHE A 139 4.54 4.09 -7.83
N SER A 140 4.06 4.55 -8.98
CA SER A 140 3.96 5.99 -9.27
C SER A 140 3.00 6.68 -8.30
N ARG A 141 3.20 7.99 -8.05
CA ARG A 141 2.27 8.77 -7.20
C ARG A 141 0.83 8.70 -7.68
N LYS A 142 0.63 8.74 -9.01
CA LYS A 142 -0.70 8.64 -9.64
C LYS A 142 -1.33 7.28 -9.33
N PHE A 143 -0.56 6.19 -9.48
CA PHE A 143 -1.06 4.85 -9.17
C PHE A 143 -1.40 4.67 -7.68
N ARG A 144 -0.56 5.18 -6.76
CA ARG A 144 -0.84 5.09 -5.31
C ARG A 144 -2.16 5.76 -4.93
N TYR A 145 -2.48 6.90 -5.55
CA TYR A 145 -3.77 7.55 -5.36
C TYR A 145 -4.91 6.71 -5.97
N PHE A 146 -4.72 6.24 -7.20
CA PHE A 146 -5.68 5.39 -7.89
C PHE A 146 -6.02 4.13 -7.08
N ILE A 147 -5.03 3.35 -6.67
CA ILE A 147 -5.27 2.09 -5.95
C ILE A 147 -5.86 2.33 -4.56
N TRP A 148 -5.52 3.45 -3.91
CA TRP A 148 -6.16 3.86 -2.66
C TRP A 148 -7.65 4.18 -2.87
N MET A 149 -7.99 4.88 -3.95
CA MET A 149 -9.39 5.15 -4.32
C MET A 149 -10.13 3.86 -4.67
N VAL A 150 -9.48 2.92 -5.38
CA VAL A 150 -10.05 1.58 -5.65
C VAL A 150 -10.34 0.82 -4.35
N ALA A 151 -9.39 0.79 -3.42
CA ALA A 151 -9.58 0.14 -2.12
C ALA A 151 -10.78 0.71 -1.35
N HIS A 152 -11.05 2.00 -1.51
CA HIS A 152 -12.17 2.69 -0.89
C HIS A 152 -13.46 2.74 -1.71
N GLU A 153 -13.47 2.15 -2.93
CA GLU A 153 -14.57 2.28 -3.89
C GLU A 153 -14.96 3.75 -4.14
N GLY A 154 -13.95 4.62 -4.23
CA GLY A 154 -14.15 6.06 -4.36
C GLY A 154 -14.43 6.54 -5.79
N TYR A 155 -14.43 5.64 -6.78
CA TYR A 155 -14.65 6.00 -8.19
C TYR A 155 -16.13 5.90 -8.56
N LYS A 156 -16.56 6.79 -9.46
CA LYS A 156 -17.93 6.82 -10.01
C LYS A 156 -18.06 5.77 -11.11
N ILE A 157 -18.56 4.60 -10.75
CA ILE A 157 -18.78 3.44 -11.63
C ILE A 157 -20.12 2.78 -11.31
N GLY A 158 -20.66 2.01 -12.25
CA GLY A 158 -21.81 1.16 -11.98
C GLY A 158 -23.03 1.92 -11.44
N ASN A 159 -23.60 1.38 -10.37
CA ASN A 159 -24.79 1.89 -9.69
C ASN A 159 -24.71 3.36 -9.25
N TYR A 160 -23.51 3.93 -9.15
CA TYR A 160 -23.37 5.37 -8.91
C TYR A 160 -24.14 6.19 -9.97
N TRP A 161 -24.11 5.76 -11.23
CA TRP A 161 -24.70 6.48 -12.35
C TRP A 161 -26.22 6.31 -12.46
N GLN A 162 -26.82 5.30 -11.83
CA GLN A 162 -28.27 5.08 -11.84
C GLN A 162 -29.05 6.26 -11.28
N ASN A 163 -28.44 7.00 -10.34
CA ASN A 163 -29.09 8.11 -9.66
C ASN A 163 -28.73 9.47 -10.26
N ILE A 164 -28.09 9.49 -11.44
CA ILE A 164 -27.65 10.72 -12.10
C ILE A 164 -28.40 10.87 -13.43
N THR A 165 -29.32 11.83 -13.46
CA THR A 165 -30.15 12.14 -14.63
C THR A 165 -29.30 12.32 -15.89
N ASN A 166 -29.69 11.64 -16.98
CA ASN A 166 -29.04 11.62 -18.30
C ASN A 166 -27.71 10.83 -18.37
N PHE A 167 -27.29 10.18 -17.29
CA PHE A 167 -26.05 9.40 -17.24
C PHE A 167 -26.25 7.94 -16.83
N GLU A 168 -27.50 7.49 -16.69
CA GLU A 168 -27.88 6.14 -16.26
C GLU A 168 -27.30 5.05 -17.17
N HIS A 169 -27.14 5.37 -18.46
CA HIS A 169 -26.50 4.50 -19.47
C HIS A 169 -25.07 4.09 -19.10
N ARG A 170 -24.39 4.82 -18.19
CA ARG A 170 -23.03 4.50 -17.71
C ARG A 170 -23.00 3.47 -16.58
N THR A 171 -24.17 3.02 -16.12
CA THR A 171 -24.29 1.98 -15.10
C THR A 171 -23.74 0.64 -15.60
N ASN A 172 -24.06 0.30 -16.84
CA ASN A 172 -23.66 -0.97 -17.43
C ASN A 172 -22.54 -0.74 -18.43
N CYS A 173 -21.66 -1.73 -18.57
CA CYS A 173 -20.70 -1.75 -19.65
C CYS A 173 -21.44 -2.14 -20.94
N HIS A 174 -21.62 -1.18 -21.86
CA HIS A 174 -22.48 -1.37 -23.03
C HIS A 174 -22.12 -2.59 -23.89
N PRO A 175 -20.83 -2.88 -24.20
CA PRO A 175 -20.49 -4.08 -24.98
C PRO A 175 -20.70 -5.39 -24.21
N CYS A 176 -20.60 -5.39 -22.88
CA CYS A 176 -20.69 -6.61 -22.07
C CYS A 176 -22.09 -6.84 -21.49
N GLY A 177 -22.98 -5.85 -21.48
CA GLY A 177 -24.34 -5.96 -20.95
C GLY A 177 -24.44 -6.11 -19.42
N VAL A 178 -23.33 -6.03 -18.68
CA VAL A 178 -23.29 -6.24 -17.22
C VAL A 178 -23.06 -4.94 -16.45
N PRO A 179 -23.51 -4.84 -15.17
CA PRO A 179 -23.18 -3.70 -14.32
C PRO A 179 -21.68 -3.49 -14.19
N GLU A 180 -21.24 -2.25 -14.39
CA GLU A 180 -19.83 -1.93 -14.39
C GLU A 180 -19.28 -1.89 -12.96
N SER A 181 -18.37 -2.81 -12.63
CA SER A 181 -17.64 -2.86 -11.36
C SER A 181 -16.14 -2.70 -11.58
N MET A 182 -15.36 -2.48 -10.50
CA MET A 182 -13.91 -2.38 -10.64
C MET A 182 -13.27 -3.74 -11.00
N ASP A 183 -13.87 -4.85 -10.56
CA ASP A 183 -13.55 -6.19 -11.03
C ASP A 183 -13.78 -6.29 -12.53
N HIS A 184 -14.98 -5.95 -12.99
CA HIS A 184 -15.31 -5.99 -14.40
C HIS A 184 -14.30 -5.19 -15.24
N ILE A 185 -14.11 -3.91 -14.91
CA ILE A 185 -13.23 -3.01 -15.67
C ILE A 185 -11.80 -3.54 -15.76
N LEU A 186 -11.26 -4.02 -14.65
CA LEU A 186 -9.84 -4.37 -14.58
C LEU A 186 -9.56 -5.80 -15.01
N THR A 187 -10.47 -6.75 -14.81
CA THR A 187 -10.17 -8.19 -14.93
C THR A 187 -11.11 -8.99 -15.84
N GLU A 188 -12.29 -8.48 -16.19
CA GLU A 188 -13.31 -9.29 -16.91
C GLU A 188 -13.86 -8.62 -18.19
N CYS A 189 -13.57 -7.33 -18.41
CA CYS A 189 -14.21 -6.54 -19.46
C CYS A 189 -13.78 -7.00 -20.86
N GLN A 190 -14.76 -7.29 -21.73
CA GLN A 190 -14.53 -7.69 -23.13
C GLN A 190 -14.35 -6.50 -24.08
N CYS A 191 -14.41 -5.27 -23.57
CA CYS A 191 -14.15 -4.11 -24.41
C CYS A 191 -12.67 -4.06 -24.84
N PRO A 192 -12.36 -3.46 -26.00
CA PRO A 192 -10.98 -3.32 -26.46
C PRO A 192 -10.06 -2.71 -25.40
N GLY A 193 -8.93 -3.37 -25.15
CA GLY A 193 -7.87 -2.90 -24.24
C GLY A 193 -7.56 -3.85 -23.10
N GLN A 194 -8.55 -4.27 -22.32
CA GLN A 194 -8.33 -4.98 -21.05
C GLN A 194 -7.58 -6.30 -21.26
N GLN A 195 -8.14 -7.20 -22.06
CA GLN A 195 -7.59 -8.54 -22.27
C GLN A 195 -6.23 -8.46 -22.95
N GLN A 196 -6.11 -7.61 -23.98
CA GLN A 196 -4.88 -7.42 -24.71
C GLN A 196 -3.74 -6.88 -23.84
N ILE A 197 -4.02 -5.93 -22.94
CA ILE A 197 -3.02 -5.41 -22.01
C ILE A 197 -2.53 -6.51 -21.05
N TRP A 198 -3.42 -7.37 -20.58
CA TRP A 198 -3.02 -8.48 -19.72
C TRP A 198 -2.26 -9.55 -20.47
N GLU A 199 -2.60 -9.86 -21.71
CA GLU A 199 -1.83 -10.79 -22.54
C GLU A 199 -0.41 -10.26 -22.79
N LEU A 200 -0.26 -8.99 -23.17
CA LEU A 200 1.06 -8.36 -23.30
C LEU A 200 1.86 -8.40 -21.99
N THR A 201 1.18 -8.26 -20.85
CA THR A 201 1.80 -8.34 -19.53
C THR A 201 2.26 -9.76 -19.20
N LYS A 202 1.41 -10.75 -19.51
CA LYS A 202 1.68 -12.18 -19.36
C LYS A 202 2.89 -12.59 -20.18
N GLU A 203 2.96 -12.20 -21.46
CA GLU A 203 4.08 -12.46 -22.34
C GLU A 203 5.41 -12.00 -21.72
N LEU A 204 5.48 -10.79 -21.17
CA LEU A 204 6.71 -10.31 -20.52
C LEU A 204 7.01 -11.01 -19.19
N CYS A 205 5.99 -11.36 -18.40
CA CYS A 205 6.20 -12.16 -17.18
C CYS A 205 6.82 -13.53 -17.50
N ILE A 206 6.26 -14.23 -18.49
CA ILE A 206 6.76 -15.53 -18.96
C ILE A 206 8.18 -15.38 -19.51
N LYS A 207 8.44 -14.37 -20.34
CA LYS A 207 9.80 -14.09 -20.86
C LYS A 207 10.82 -13.87 -19.75
N LYS A 208 10.39 -13.28 -18.62
CA LYS A 208 11.23 -13.08 -17.43
C LYS A 208 11.41 -14.35 -16.58
N GLY A 209 10.67 -15.43 -16.86
CA GLY A 209 10.63 -16.66 -16.07
C GLY A 209 9.80 -16.53 -14.79
N ILE A 210 8.82 -15.62 -14.77
CA ILE A 210 7.86 -15.45 -13.68
C ILE A 210 6.59 -16.21 -14.05
N GLU A 211 6.09 -17.04 -13.12
CA GLU A 211 4.82 -17.74 -13.29
C GLU A 211 3.66 -16.76 -13.42
N TRP A 212 2.81 -17.00 -14.42
CA TRP A 212 1.65 -16.16 -14.66
C TRP A 212 0.47 -16.59 -13.78
N ASN A 213 -0.10 -15.60 -13.11
CA ASN A 213 -1.34 -15.74 -12.36
C ASN A 213 -2.35 -14.74 -12.94
N GLU A 214 -3.54 -15.22 -13.31
CA GLU A 214 -4.58 -14.36 -13.87
C GLU A 214 -4.95 -13.25 -12.87
N PRO A 215 -5.00 -11.98 -13.32
CA PRO A 215 -5.19 -10.85 -12.42
C PRO A 215 -6.61 -10.86 -11.83
N SER A 216 -6.68 -10.67 -10.52
CA SER A 216 -7.91 -10.37 -9.80
C SER A 216 -7.82 -9.01 -9.10
N LEU A 217 -8.96 -8.42 -8.73
CA LEU A 217 -8.93 -7.17 -7.95
C LEU A 217 -8.17 -7.34 -6.61
N GLY A 218 -8.27 -8.53 -5.99
CA GLY A 218 -7.52 -8.88 -4.80
C GLY A 218 -6.00 -8.87 -5.04
N MET A 219 -5.53 -9.42 -6.16
CA MET A 219 -4.12 -9.37 -6.54
C MET A 219 -3.65 -7.93 -6.81
N ILE A 220 -4.46 -7.13 -7.51
CA ILE A 220 -4.13 -5.74 -7.83
C ILE A 220 -4.01 -4.89 -6.54
N LEU A 221 -4.95 -5.05 -5.60
CA LEU A 221 -4.90 -4.41 -4.28
C LEU A 221 -3.76 -4.94 -3.41
N GLY A 222 -3.41 -6.22 -3.56
CA GLY A 222 -2.32 -6.89 -2.86
C GLY A 222 -0.94 -6.71 -3.51
N ALA A 223 -0.84 -6.11 -4.69
CA ALA A 223 0.36 -6.14 -5.54
C ALA A 223 1.62 -5.62 -4.84
N GLY A 224 1.47 -4.66 -3.92
CA GLY A 224 2.59 -4.12 -3.15
C GLY A 224 3.23 -5.11 -2.17
N MET A 225 2.60 -6.27 -1.93
CA MET A 225 3.05 -7.34 -1.03
C MET A 225 3.40 -8.64 -1.74
N ILE A 226 2.74 -8.92 -2.87
CA ILE A 226 2.93 -10.15 -3.63
C ILE A 226 4.36 -10.22 -4.15
N LYS A 227 4.99 -11.38 -3.94
CA LYS A 227 6.26 -11.73 -4.58
C LYS A 227 5.97 -12.71 -5.73
N PRO A 228 6.74 -12.63 -6.82
CA PRO A 228 6.59 -13.56 -7.94
C PRO A 228 7.03 -14.96 -7.53
N THR A 229 6.38 -15.96 -8.10
CA THR A 229 6.86 -17.34 -8.13
C THR A 229 7.65 -17.55 -9.42
N LYS A 230 8.72 -18.35 -9.35
CA LYS A 230 9.53 -18.74 -10.50
C LYS A 230 9.45 -20.24 -10.69
N GLN A 231 9.45 -20.66 -11.95
CA GLN A 231 9.55 -22.07 -12.34
C GLN A 231 10.89 -22.68 -11.87
N GLU A 232 11.96 -21.89 -11.91
CA GLU A 232 13.29 -22.29 -11.47
C GLU A 232 13.94 -21.20 -10.60
N GLY A 233 14.51 -21.62 -9.47
CA GLY A 233 15.23 -20.77 -8.54
C GLY A 233 14.33 -19.84 -7.70
N GLN A 234 14.98 -19.02 -6.87
CA GLN A 234 14.27 -18.08 -5.99
C GLN A 234 14.07 -16.72 -6.68
N PRO A 235 12.91 -16.07 -6.50
CA PRO A 235 12.64 -14.75 -7.05
C PRO A 235 13.58 -13.70 -6.44
N SER A 236 14.19 -12.88 -7.29
CA SER A 236 15.03 -11.76 -6.88
C SER A 236 14.19 -10.52 -6.53
N ASP A 237 14.81 -9.55 -5.84
CA ASP A 237 14.20 -8.24 -5.63
C ASP A 237 13.82 -7.51 -6.93
N GLY A 238 14.58 -7.77 -8.01
CA GLY A 238 14.29 -7.23 -9.34
C GLY A 238 13.04 -7.85 -9.96
N ASP A 239 12.84 -9.16 -9.78
CA ASP A 239 11.62 -9.85 -10.22
C ASP A 239 10.40 -9.31 -9.49
N ALA A 240 10.50 -9.17 -8.15
CA ALA A 240 9.42 -8.63 -7.34
C ALA A 240 9.07 -7.19 -7.71
N ARG A 241 10.08 -6.38 -8.03
CA ARG A 241 9.88 -5.02 -8.51
C ARG A 241 9.24 -4.98 -9.90
N PHE A 242 9.70 -5.83 -10.81
CA PHE A 242 9.16 -5.96 -12.15
C PHE A 242 7.66 -6.29 -12.11
N LEU A 243 7.26 -7.32 -11.36
CA LEU A 243 5.86 -7.70 -11.23
C LEU A 243 5.00 -6.54 -10.69
N ARG A 244 5.49 -5.81 -9.68
CA ARG A 244 4.80 -4.62 -9.13
C ARG A 244 4.63 -3.52 -10.18
N VAL A 245 5.67 -3.24 -10.96
CA VAL A 245 5.63 -2.24 -12.03
C VAL A 245 4.61 -2.65 -13.08
N MET A 246 4.71 -3.86 -13.61
CA MET A 246 3.81 -4.38 -14.64
C MET A 246 2.35 -4.38 -14.20
N ALA A 247 2.07 -4.92 -13.01
CA ALA A 247 0.72 -4.89 -12.44
C ALA A 247 0.19 -3.46 -12.33
N SER A 248 1.00 -2.50 -11.89
CA SER A 248 0.56 -1.12 -11.70
C SER A 248 0.33 -0.35 -13.00
N GLU A 249 1.22 -0.46 -13.98
CA GLU A 249 1.13 0.28 -15.24
C GLU A 249 0.01 -0.29 -16.13
N SER A 250 -0.11 -1.62 -16.21
CA SER A 250 -1.18 -2.30 -16.94
C SER A 250 -2.56 -1.97 -16.36
N THR A 251 -2.75 -2.15 -15.05
CA THR A 251 -4.01 -1.80 -14.36
C THR A 251 -4.41 -0.35 -14.62
N HIS A 252 -3.47 0.58 -14.49
CA HIS A 252 -3.77 1.99 -14.64
C HIS A 252 -4.06 2.37 -16.10
N LEU A 253 -3.42 1.72 -17.07
CA LEU A 253 -3.74 1.90 -18.48
C LEU A 253 -5.16 1.42 -18.80
N ILE A 254 -5.55 0.25 -18.31
CA ILE A 254 -6.91 -0.28 -18.48
C ILE A 254 -7.94 0.71 -17.95
N TRP A 255 -7.74 1.23 -16.72
CA TRP A 255 -8.59 2.26 -16.15
C TRP A 255 -8.64 3.54 -17.01
N LYS A 256 -7.49 4.01 -17.52
CA LYS A 256 -7.42 5.19 -18.39
C LYS A 256 -8.22 4.98 -19.68
N LEU A 257 -8.09 3.83 -20.33
CA LEU A 257 -8.82 3.50 -21.56
C LEU A 257 -10.34 3.48 -21.29
N ARG A 258 -10.77 2.88 -20.18
CA ARG A 258 -12.17 2.93 -19.76
C ARG A 258 -12.66 4.37 -19.56
N CYS A 259 -11.91 5.21 -18.86
CA CYS A 259 -12.29 6.61 -18.65
C CYS A 259 -12.38 7.40 -19.96
N GLU A 260 -11.46 7.17 -20.90
CA GLU A 260 -11.52 7.80 -22.22
C GLU A 260 -12.80 7.41 -22.97
N ARG A 261 -13.17 6.13 -22.96
CA ARG A 261 -14.39 5.65 -23.60
C ARG A 261 -15.65 6.17 -22.92
N VAL A 262 -15.82 5.88 -21.63
CA VAL A 262 -17.09 6.09 -20.91
C VAL A 262 -17.29 7.54 -20.48
N ILE A 263 -16.22 8.23 -20.06
CA ILE A 263 -16.33 9.59 -19.51
C ILE A 263 -16.09 10.66 -20.57
N LYS A 264 -15.09 10.45 -21.45
CA LYS A 264 -14.75 11.42 -22.49
C LYS A 264 -15.43 11.16 -23.84
N GLY A 265 -16.18 10.05 -23.97
CA GLY A 265 -16.88 9.70 -25.22
C GLY A 265 -15.94 9.42 -26.39
N ARG A 266 -14.68 9.02 -26.13
CA ARG A 266 -13.77 8.63 -27.21
C ARG A 266 -14.13 7.27 -27.78
N ASN A 267 -13.94 7.11 -29.08
CA ASN A 267 -14.04 5.82 -29.74
C ASN A 267 -13.04 4.82 -29.15
N SER A 268 -13.39 3.53 -29.20
CA SER A 268 -12.49 2.46 -28.79
C SER A 268 -11.21 2.50 -29.62
N PRO A 269 -10.03 2.45 -29.00
CA PRO A 269 -8.76 2.44 -29.72
C PRO A 269 -8.59 1.12 -30.49
N SER A 270 -7.82 1.17 -31.58
CA SER A 270 -7.46 -0.05 -32.32
C SER A 270 -6.51 -0.94 -31.50
N PRO A 271 -6.42 -2.25 -31.81
CA PRO A 271 -5.46 -3.16 -31.17
C PRO A 271 -4.00 -2.68 -31.26
N GLU A 272 -3.60 -2.07 -32.38
CA GLU A 272 -2.25 -1.52 -32.58
C GLU A 272 -2.02 -0.31 -31.68
N GLU A 273 -3.03 0.56 -31.54
CA GLU A 273 -2.96 1.70 -30.64
C GLU A 273 -2.85 1.25 -29.17
N ILE A 274 -3.63 0.25 -28.76
CA ILE A 274 -3.56 -0.33 -27.40
C ILE A 274 -2.15 -0.84 -27.13
N THR A 275 -1.59 -1.64 -28.05
CA THR A 275 -0.24 -2.19 -27.95
C THR A 275 0.79 -1.07 -27.82
N ARG A 276 0.73 -0.06 -28.68
CA ARG A 276 1.65 1.08 -28.66
C ARG A 276 1.54 1.89 -27.36
N ARG A 277 0.33 2.13 -26.87
CA ARG A 277 0.10 2.84 -25.60
C ARG A 277 0.64 2.05 -24.41
N TRP A 278 0.50 0.73 -24.42
CA TRP A 278 1.04 -0.14 -23.38
C TRP A 278 2.57 -0.16 -23.41
N LYS A 279 3.19 -0.39 -24.58
CA LYS A 279 4.65 -0.33 -24.76
C LYS A 279 5.22 1.00 -24.28
N LYS A 280 4.60 2.11 -24.70
CA LYS A 280 4.99 3.47 -24.25
C LYS A 280 4.92 3.63 -22.73
N SER A 281 3.97 2.97 -22.05
CA SER A 281 3.88 2.99 -20.59
C SER A 281 5.03 2.25 -19.92
N VAL A 282 5.45 1.11 -20.49
CA VAL A 282 6.58 0.32 -20.01
C VAL A 282 7.91 1.03 -20.30
N GLU A 283 8.10 1.54 -21.51
CA GLU A 283 9.28 2.32 -21.93
C GLU A 283 9.50 3.55 -21.05
N ALA A 284 8.44 4.34 -20.82
CA ALA A 284 8.51 5.49 -19.91
C ALA A 284 8.93 5.10 -18.49
N ARG A 285 8.64 3.86 -18.07
CA ARG A 285 9.09 3.35 -16.78
C ARG A 285 10.56 2.93 -16.78
N ILE A 286 11.04 2.31 -17.85
CA ILE A 286 12.45 2.00 -18.04
C ILE A 286 13.27 3.29 -18.03
N GLU A 287 12.86 4.30 -18.80
CA GLU A 287 13.51 5.62 -18.84
C GLU A 287 13.57 6.27 -17.46
N LEU A 288 12.45 6.27 -16.72
CA LEU A 288 12.42 6.80 -15.36
C LEU A 288 13.38 6.04 -14.44
N ASP A 289 13.43 4.72 -14.53
CA ASP A 289 14.31 3.91 -13.70
C ASP A 289 15.78 4.19 -13.98
N ARG A 290 16.15 4.40 -15.25
CA ARG A 290 17.50 4.80 -15.66
C ARG A 290 17.89 6.17 -15.11
N LEU A 291 17.01 7.16 -15.23
CA LEU A 291 17.23 8.49 -14.65
C LEU A 291 17.44 8.42 -13.13
N MET A 292 16.76 7.50 -12.44
CA MET A 292 16.87 7.31 -11.00
C MET A 292 18.12 6.55 -10.55
N ILE A 293 18.98 6.05 -11.44
CA ILE A 293 20.29 5.45 -11.05
C ILE A 293 21.23 6.52 -10.48
N THR A 294 21.02 7.79 -10.82
CA THR A 294 21.87 8.91 -10.39
C THR A 294 21.79 9.22 -8.89
N THR A 295 22.89 9.69 -8.32
CA THR A 295 22.99 10.09 -6.90
C THR A 295 22.21 11.37 -6.56
N GLN A 296 21.84 12.15 -7.58
CA GLN A 296 21.10 13.41 -7.45
C GLN A 296 19.75 13.23 -6.73
N PHE A 297 19.14 12.05 -6.85
CA PHE A 297 17.87 11.74 -6.21
C PHE A 297 17.98 11.23 -4.76
N ARG A 298 19.19 11.19 -4.18
CA ARG A 298 19.50 10.82 -2.77
C ARG A 298 18.67 9.61 -2.30
N LYS A 299 17.71 9.83 -1.40
CA LYS A 299 16.86 8.77 -0.79
C LYS A 299 15.90 8.07 -1.77
N ARG A 300 15.82 8.54 -3.02
CA ARG A 300 14.97 7.98 -4.08
C ARG A 300 15.75 7.37 -5.23
N SER A 301 17.08 7.36 -5.16
CA SER A 301 17.88 6.69 -6.19
C SER A 301 17.64 5.17 -6.15
N LEU A 302 17.82 4.55 -7.31
CA LEU A 302 17.88 3.10 -7.47
C LEU A 302 19.33 2.69 -7.65
N SER A 303 19.70 1.50 -7.17
CA SER A 303 20.98 0.93 -7.55
C SER A 303 20.90 0.42 -8.99
N LYS A 304 21.99 0.60 -9.75
CA LYS A 304 22.14 0.10 -11.12
C LYS A 304 21.79 -1.39 -11.22
N GLY A 305 22.36 -2.22 -10.34
CA GLY A 305 22.07 -3.66 -10.33
C GLY A 305 20.60 -4.02 -10.02
N LEU A 306 19.84 -3.17 -9.31
CA LEU A 306 18.39 -3.39 -9.14
C LEU A 306 17.63 -3.10 -10.43
N VAL A 307 18.00 -2.05 -11.16
CA VAL A 307 17.39 -1.70 -12.45
C VAL A 307 17.67 -2.80 -13.47
N GLU A 308 18.92 -3.24 -13.58
CA GLU A 308 19.31 -4.37 -14.44
C GLU A 308 18.50 -5.63 -14.11
N ARG A 309 18.46 -6.06 -12.84
CA ARG A 309 17.66 -7.24 -12.46
C ARG A 309 16.17 -7.06 -12.73
N THR A 310 15.63 -5.84 -12.60
CA THR A 310 14.22 -5.55 -12.92
C THR A 310 13.94 -5.77 -14.40
N TRP A 311 14.80 -5.31 -15.29
CA TRP A 311 14.53 -5.30 -16.74
C TRP A 311 15.26 -6.38 -17.55
N ARG A 312 16.07 -7.21 -16.89
CA ARG A 312 16.68 -8.40 -17.50
C ARG A 312 15.64 -9.31 -18.14
N ARG A 313 15.94 -9.85 -19.32
CA ARG A 313 15.11 -10.73 -20.18
C ARG A 313 13.93 -10.06 -20.87
N VAL A 314 13.58 -8.82 -20.56
CA VAL A 314 12.36 -8.17 -21.08
C VAL A 314 12.63 -7.02 -22.05
N ILE A 315 13.88 -6.58 -22.14
CA ILE A 315 14.33 -5.60 -23.13
C ILE A 315 14.51 -6.29 -24.50
N SER A 316 14.29 -5.58 -25.61
CA SER A 316 14.61 -6.10 -26.95
C SER A 316 16.11 -6.08 -27.17
N ASP A 317 16.63 -7.08 -27.88
CA ASP A 317 18.03 -7.11 -28.32
C ASP A 317 19.06 -7.12 -27.17
N GLU A 318 18.71 -7.77 -26.06
CA GLU A 318 19.56 -7.85 -24.85
C GLU A 318 20.93 -8.48 -25.12
N ASP A 319 21.02 -9.36 -26.13
CA ASP A 319 22.27 -9.99 -26.56
C ASP A 319 23.20 -9.03 -27.30
N ASN A 320 22.68 -7.93 -27.87
CA ASN A 320 23.44 -6.87 -28.55
C ASN A 320 23.57 -5.59 -27.73
N LEU A 321 23.01 -5.55 -26.53
CA LEU A 321 23.18 -4.42 -25.61
C LEU A 321 24.54 -4.49 -24.91
N PRO A 322 25.22 -3.34 -24.67
CA PRO A 322 26.39 -3.33 -23.82
C PRO A 322 26.07 -3.92 -22.45
N GLU A 323 27.06 -4.53 -21.80
CA GLU A 323 26.95 -5.05 -20.43
C GLU A 323 26.41 -3.97 -19.45
N ASP A 324 26.58 -2.69 -19.78
CA ASP A 324 25.96 -1.52 -19.17
C ASP A 324 24.99 -0.75 -20.11
N TRP A 325 23.85 -1.36 -20.46
CA TRP A 325 22.79 -0.69 -21.24
C TRP A 325 22.14 0.50 -20.53
N THR A 326 22.41 0.70 -19.23
CA THR A 326 21.71 1.73 -18.44
C THR A 326 22.05 3.16 -18.87
N GLY A 327 23.16 3.35 -19.59
CA GLY A 327 23.64 4.63 -20.13
C GLY A 327 23.13 5.04 -21.53
N GLU A 328 22.63 4.12 -22.37
CA GLU A 328 22.37 4.42 -23.80
C GLU A 328 20.94 4.83 -24.13
N ALA A 329 20.71 5.93 -24.85
CA ALA A 329 19.37 6.33 -25.28
C ALA A 329 18.78 5.33 -26.30
N GLY A 330 17.50 4.92 -26.16
CA GLY A 330 16.79 4.13 -27.20
C GLY A 330 16.53 2.64 -26.92
N VAL A 331 16.34 2.23 -25.66
CA VAL A 331 16.02 0.84 -25.33
C VAL A 331 14.54 0.53 -25.56
N LEU A 332 14.24 -0.32 -26.56
CA LEU A 332 12.88 -0.69 -26.97
C LEU A 332 12.40 -1.98 -26.28
N VAL A 333 11.11 -2.07 -25.97
CA VAL A 333 10.49 -3.28 -25.37
C VAL A 333 9.82 -4.13 -26.46
N GLY A 334 10.24 -5.40 -26.57
CA GLY A 334 9.73 -6.42 -27.49
C GLY A 334 9.57 -5.99 -28.96
N ARG A 335 10.60 -6.23 -29.80
CA ARG A 335 10.44 -6.46 -31.25
C ARG A 335 10.59 -7.94 -31.55
N ARG A 336 9.60 -8.55 -32.20
CA ARG A 336 9.88 -9.65 -33.15
C ARG A 336 10.29 -8.96 -34.45
N SER A 337 11.55 -9.09 -34.86
CA SER A 337 11.86 -9.10 -36.29
C SER A 337 11.22 -10.37 -36.84
N GLY A 338 10.24 -10.23 -37.72
CA GLY A 338 9.79 -11.36 -38.52
C GLY A 338 10.99 -11.89 -39.29
N GLN A 339 11.39 -13.12 -39.00
CA GLN A 339 12.11 -13.92 -39.97
C GLN A 339 11.03 -14.51 -40.89
N GLY A 340 11.24 -14.34 -42.19
CA GLY A 340 10.34 -14.79 -43.25
C GLY A 340 10.28 -16.30 -43.39
#